data_AF-A0A956W143-F1
#
_entry.id   AF-A0A956W143-F1
#
_cell.length_a   1.000
_cell.length_b   1.000
_cell.length_c   1.000
_cell.angle_alpha   90.00
_cell.angle_beta   90.00
_cell.angle_gamma   90.00
#
_symmetry.space_group_name_H-M   'P 1'
#
loop_
_entity.id
_entity.type
_entity.pdbx_description
1 polymer ?
#
loop_
_entity_poly.entity_id
_entity_poly.type
_entity_poly.pdbx_seq_one_letter_code
_entity_poly.pdbx_strand_id
1 'polypeptide(L)' 'MRYAVACDHAGFPLKETVVAELKSLGNDVLDLGTDSLEAVDYP' A
#
# COMPACT_ATOMS: atom_id res chain seq x y z
N MET A 1 -2.49 4.72 -15.13
CA MET A 1 -1.09 5.04 -14.77
C MET A 1 -0.54 3.89 -13.92
N ARG A 2 0.78 3.83 -13.62
CA ARG A 2 1.36 2.80 -12.75
C ARG A 2 1.85 3.44 -11.45
N TYR A 3 1.39 2.94 -10.31
CA TYR A 3 1.75 3.44 -8.97
C TYR A 3 2.46 2.37 -8.16
N ALA A 4 3.50 2.76 -7.42
CA ALA A 4 4.07 1.96 -6.35
C ALA A 4 3.51 2.44 -5.00
N VAL A 5 3.04 1.52 -4.16
CA VAL A 5 2.46 1.84 -2.86
C VAL A 5 3.25 1.09 -1.79
N ALA A 6 3.71 1.83 -0.78
CA ALA A 6 4.36 1.27 0.39
C ALA A 6 3.98 2.05 1.65
N CYS A 7 3.99 1.39 2.80
CA CYS A 7 3.87 2.02 4.11
C CYS A 7 4.55 1.17 5.19
N ASP A 8 4.73 1.73 6.37
CA ASP A 8 5.05 0.96 7.57
C ASP A 8 3.81 0.27 8.16
N HIS A 9 4.00 -0.37 9.30
CA HIS A 9 2.95 -1.06 10.04
C HIS A 9 1.79 -0.14 10.47
N ALA A 10 2.08 1.14 10.77
CA ALA A 10 1.05 2.11 11.13
C ALA A 10 0.15 2.47 9.94
N GLY A 11 0.71 2.51 8.72
CA GLY A 11 -0.04 2.77 7.49
C GLY A 11 -0.80 1.55 6.93
N PHE A 12 -0.47 0.34 7.39
CA PHE A 12 -1.01 -0.91 6.83
C PHE A 12 -2.55 -0.97 6.75
N PRO A 13 -3.33 -0.55 7.78
CA PRO A 13 -4.79 -0.56 7.72
C PRO A 13 -5.39 0.29 6.58
N LEU A 14 -4.72 1.37 6.20
CA LEU A 14 -5.20 2.28 5.14
C LEU A 14 -4.68 1.86 3.75
N LYS A 15 -3.52 1.20 3.70
CA LYS A 15 -2.86 0.80 2.45
C LYS A 15 -3.80 0.03 1.53
N GLU A 16 -4.54 -0.94 2.07
CA GLU A 16 -5.47 -1.75 1.28
C GLU A 16 -6.58 -0.91 0.64
N THR A 17 -7.14 0.05 1.38
CA THR A 17 -8.15 0.99 0.86
C THR A 17 -7.61 1.81 -0.31
N VAL A 18 -6.38 2.32 -0.18
CA VAL A 18 -5.70 3.09 -1.24
C VAL A 18 -5.43 2.23 -2.47
N VAL A 19 -4.90 1.02 -2.29
CA VAL A 19 -4.63 0.08 -3.38
C VAL A 19 -5.92 -0.30 -4.11
N ALA A 20 -7.00 -0.56 -3.38
CA ALA A 20 -8.29 -0.90 -3.94
C ALA A 20 -8.85 0.26 -4.80
N GLU A 21 -8.76 1.49 -4.31
CA GLU A 21 -9.24 2.66 -5.05
C GLU A 21 -8.39 2.96 -6.30
N LEU A 22 -7.06 2.86 -6.19
CA LEU A 22 -6.20 3.02 -7.36
C LEU A 22 -6.52 1.99 -8.45
N LYS A 23 -6.77 0.73 -8.06
CA LYS A 23 -7.20 -0.34 -8.96
C LYS A 23 -8.61 -0.10 -9.53
N SER A 24 -9.55 0.40 -8.72
CA SER A 24 -10.93 0.70 -9.15
C SER A 24 -10.96 1.76 -10.26
N LEU A 25 -10.03 2.72 -10.19
CA LEU A 25 -9.82 3.77 -11.19
C LEU A 25 -9.07 3.29 -12.46
N GLY A 26 -8.78 1.99 -12.58
CA GLY A 26 -8.13 1.40 -13.75
C GLY A 26 -6.61 1.58 -13.79
N ASN A 27 -5.97 1.82 -12.64
CA ASN A 27 -4.51 1.94 -12.57
C ASN A 27 -3.85 0.60 -12.26
N ASP A 28 -2.61 0.45 -12.74
CA ASP A 28 -1.72 -0.64 -12.31
C ASP A 28 -1.07 -0.25 -10.98
N VAL A 29 -1.03 -1.19 -10.03
CA VAL A 29 -0.54 -0.96 -8.67
C VAL A 29 0.47 -2.03 -8.28
N LEU A 30 1.68 -1.59 -7.97
CA LEU A 30 2.74 -2.41 -7.37
C LEU A 30 2.77 -2.15 -5.85
N ASP A 31 2.32 -3.13 -5.07
CA ASP A 31 2.45 -3.10 -3.61
C ASP A 31 3.86 -3.54 -3.20
N LEU A 32 4.57 -2.68 -2.47
CA LEU A 32 5.95 -2.91 -2.01
C LEU A 32 6.02 -3.17 -0.49
N GLY A 33 4.89 -3.35 0.18
CA GLY A 33 4.81 -3.67 1.61
C GLY A 33 4.60 -2.45 2.51
N THR A 34 4.57 -2.59 3.83
CA THR A 34 4.58 -3.85 4.59
C THR A 34 3.32 -4.68 4.35
N ASP A 35 3.35 -5.99 4.62
CA ASP A 35 2.24 -6.93 4.41
C ASP A 35 1.54 -7.35 5.72
N SER A 36 1.88 -6.69 6.84
CA SER A 36 1.32 -7.00 8.15
C SER A 36 1.28 -5.78 9.09
N LEU A 37 0.65 -5.99 10.27
CA LEU A 37 0.69 -5.06 11.40
C LEU A 37 1.95 -5.22 12.26
N GLU A 38 2.87 -6.12 11.90
CA GLU A 38 4.12 -6.28 12.63
C GLU A 38 4.98 -5.03 12.47
N ALA A 39 5.50 -4.54 13.59
CA ALA A 39 6.30 -3.31 13.61
C ALA A 39 7.50 -3.41 12.67
N VAL A 40 7.53 -2.51 11.71
CA VAL A 40 8.64 -2.30 10.78
C VAL A 40 8.95 -0.81 10.69
N ASP A 41 10.22 -0.50 10.44
CA ASP A 41 10.69 0.86 10.28
C ASP A 41 10.59 1.30 8.83
N TYR A 42 10.08 2.53 8.62
CA TYR A 42 10.35 3.26 7.39
C TYR A 42 11.70 3.99 7.51
N PRO A 43 12.49 4.11 6.42
CA PRO A 43 13.74 4.87 6.42
C PRO A 43 13.59 6.36 6.75
#